data_AF-A0A7C7TX61-F1
#
_entry.id   AF-A0A7C7TX61-F1
#
_cell.length_a   1.000
_cell.length_b   1.000
_cell.length_c   1.000
_cell.angle_alpha   90.00
_cell.angle_beta   90.00
_cell.angle_gamma   90.00
#
_symmetry.space_group_name_H-M   'P 1'
#
loop_
_entity.id
_entity.type
_entity.pdbx_description
1 polymer ?
#
loop_
_entity_poly.entity_id
_entity_poly.type
_entity_poly.pdbx_seq_one_letter_code
_entity_poly.pdbx_strand_id
1 'polypeptide(L)'
;MTNLFTHDLGYRHIEIHPLSGAVGAEIHGVDIANGLSTVVFEEVQHAFSDFGVIFFRDQDLTPEQHIDFARRWGKINVNRFFKPVPSYPLIAEVRKEPDQTSNIGGRWHSDHSYDQI
;
A
#
# COMPACT_ATOMS: atom_id res chain seq x y z
N MET A 1 23.47 -4.01 -22.17
CA MET A 1 22.04 -4.40 -22.16
C MET A 1 21.28 -3.19 -21.67
N THR A 2 20.62 -2.49 -22.57
CA THR A 2 19.92 -1.23 -22.28
C THR A 2 18.59 -1.58 -21.62
N ASN A 3 18.37 -1.06 -20.42
CA ASN A 3 17.19 -1.33 -19.62
C ASN A 3 15.96 -0.74 -20.32
N LEU A 4 15.11 -1.59 -20.90
CA LEU A 4 13.95 -1.19 -21.73
C LEU A 4 12.79 -0.58 -20.93
N PHE A 5 12.94 -0.41 -19.61
CA PHE A 5 11.84 0.01 -18.71
C PHE A 5 11.97 1.43 -18.17
N THR A 6 13.03 2.18 -18.46
CA THR A 6 13.05 3.62 -18.20
C THR A 6 12.42 4.36 -19.38
N HIS A 7 11.13 4.14 -19.61
CA HIS A 7 10.35 5.28 -20.08
C HIS A 7 10.38 6.26 -18.90
N ASP A 8 10.76 7.51 -19.17
CA ASP A 8 10.52 8.60 -18.23
C ASP A 8 9.01 8.66 -18.02
N LEU A 9 8.50 7.93 -17.02
CA LEU A 9 7.08 7.81 -16.70
C LEU A 9 6.49 9.15 -16.22
N GLY A 10 7.28 10.22 -16.27
CA GLY A 10 6.83 11.58 -16.06
C GLY A 10 6.65 11.94 -14.58
N TYR A 11 7.10 11.10 -13.65
CA TYR A 11 7.13 11.42 -12.23
C TYR A 11 8.18 12.50 -11.96
N ARG A 12 7.73 13.62 -11.37
CA ARG A 12 8.57 14.79 -11.11
C ARG A 12 8.91 14.96 -9.64
N HIS A 13 8.14 14.31 -8.75
CA HIS A 13 8.25 14.51 -7.32
C HIS A 13 8.56 13.23 -6.55
N ILE A 14 8.43 12.06 -7.17
CA ILE A 14 8.75 10.77 -6.59
C ILE A 14 9.77 10.00 -7.43
N GLU A 15 10.56 9.17 -6.78
CA GLU A 15 11.47 8.25 -7.45
C GLU A 15 10.88 6.84 -7.44
N ILE A 16 10.94 6.14 -8.58
CA ILE A 16 10.34 4.82 -8.77
C ILE A 16 11.41 3.80 -9.10
N HIS A 17 11.47 2.73 -8.30
CA HIS A 17 12.34 1.58 -8.52
C HIS A 17 11.49 0.33 -8.81
N PRO A 18 11.34 -0.08 -10.09
CA PRO A 18 10.58 -1.29 -10.43
C PRO A 18 11.21 -2.54 -9.82
N LEU A 19 10.36 -3.42 -9.25
CA LEU A 19 10.80 -4.67 -8.62
C LEU A 19 10.90 -5.84 -9.60
N SER A 20 10.10 -5.81 -10.67
CA SER A 20 10.11 -6.81 -11.73
C SER A 20 9.65 -6.20 -13.06
N GLY A 21 9.73 -6.97 -14.14
CA GLY A 21 9.19 -6.54 -15.44
C GLY A 21 7.67 -6.64 -15.58
N ALA A 22 6.96 -7.17 -14.57
CA ALA A 22 5.53 -7.44 -14.66
C ALA A 22 4.68 -6.72 -13.62
N VAL A 23 5.15 -6.61 -12.37
CA VAL A 23 4.40 -6.04 -11.25
C VAL A 23 5.34 -5.55 -10.16
N GLY A 24 4.95 -4.51 -9.45
CA GLY A 24 5.64 -4.02 -8.26
C GLY A 24 6.65 -2.91 -8.51
N ALA A 25 6.61 -1.89 -7.67
CA ALA A 25 7.64 -0.87 -7.57
C ALA A 25 7.82 -0.35 -6.14
N GLU A 26 9.02 0.08 -5.79
CA GLU A 26 9.27 0.88 -4.59
C GLU A 26 9.21 2.37 -4.94
N ILE A 27 8.52 3.15 -4.11
CA ILE A 27 8.44 4.60 -4.20
C ILE A 27 9.35 5.21 -3.14
N HIS A 28 10.26 6.08 -3.59
CA HIS A 28 11.24 6.78 -2.77
C HIS A 28 11.03 8.30 -2.83
N GLY A 29 11.66 9.02 -1.89
CA GLY A 29 11.60 10.49 -1.83
C GLY A 29 10.32 11.04 -1.20
N VAL A 30 9.54 10.20 -0.51
CA VAL A 30 8.28 10.59 0.15
C VAL A 30 8.26 10.19 1.61
N ASP A 31 7.53 10.98 2.39
CA ASP A 31 7.20 10.72 3.79
C ASP A 31 5.68 10.71 3.93
N ILE A 32 5.11 9.51 4.01
CA ILE A 32 3.65 9.34 4.08
C ILE A 32 3.12 9.60 5.50
N ALA A 33 4.00 9.60 6.52
CA ALA A 33 3.65 9.87 7.91
C ALA A 33 3.22 11.33 8.10
N ASN A 34 3.95 12.25 7.45
CA ASN A 34 3.68 13.68 7.51
C ASN A 34 2.73 14.18 6.40
N GLY A 35 2.19 13.24 5.61
CA GLY A 35 1.25 13.52 4.53
C GLY A 35 1.92 14.02 3.25
N LEU A 36 1.23 13.78 2.13
CA LEU A 36 1.70 14.15 0.80
C LEU A 36 0.89 15.32 0.25
N SER A 37 1.55 16.22 -0.48
CA SER A 37 0.84 17.22 -1.27
C SER A 37 -0.09 16.54 -2.29
N THR A 38 -1.08 17.26 -2.80
CA THR A 38 -2.01 16.71 -3.81
C THR A 38 -1.26 16.18 -5.03
N VAL A 39 -0.31 16.97 -5.56
CA VAL A 39 0.47 16.61 -6.75
C VAL A 39 1.32 15.35 -6.52
N VAL A 40 1.97 15.24 -5.36
CA VAL A 40 2.77 14.05 -5.03
C VAL A 40 1.88 12.82 -4.90
N PHE A 41 0.70 12.95 -4.29
CA PHE A 41 -0.22 11.83 -4.14
C PHE A 41 -0.87 11.40 -5.47
N GLU A 42 -1.07 12.32 -6.41
CA GLU A 42 -1.47 11.99 -7.79
C GLU A 42 -0.41 11.12 -8.48
N GLU A 43 0.87 11.47 -8.35
CA GLU A 43 1.97 10.63 -8.87
C GLU A 43 2.01 9.25 -8.21
N VAL A 44 1.78 9.17 -6.90
CA VAL A 44 1.68 7.90 -6.17
C VAL A 44 0.52 7.03 -6.69
N GLN A 45 -0.64 7.62 -6.97
CA GLN A 45 -1.78 6.89 -7.54
C GLN A 45 -1.49 6.42 -8.97
N HIS A 46 -0.82 7.24 -9.78
CA HIS A 46 -0.37 6.83 -11.12
C HIS A 46 0.61 5.66 -11.03
N ALA A 47 1.59 5.72 -10.13
CA ALA A 47 2.51 4.61 -9.89
C ALA A 47 1.77 3.34 -9.44
N PHE A 48 0.77 3.43 -8.57
CA PHE A 48 -0.06 2.28 -8.23
C PHE A 48 -0.76 1.68 -9.46
N SER A 49 -1.32 2.53 -10.34
CA SER A 49 -1.97 2.08 -11.57
C SER A 49 -0.99 1.43 -12.55
N ASP A 50 0.23 1.94 -12.67
CA ASP A 50 1.24 1.45 -13.61
C ASP A 50 1.88 0.13 -13.15
N PHE A 51 2.10 -0.02 -11.84
CA PHE A 51 2.85 -1.15 -11.27
C PHE A 51 2.00 -2.18 -10.52
N GLY A 52 0.71 -1.90 -10.27
CA GLY A 52 -0.26 -2.78 -9.62
C GLY A 52 -0.07 -2.96 -8.11
N VAL A 53 1.17 -2.96 -7.62
CA VAL A 53 1.50 -2.93 -6.19
C VAL A 53 2.68 -1.99 -5.95
N ILE A 54 2.62 -1.20 -4.89
CA ILE A 54 3.66 -0.22 -4.56
C ILE A 54 4.08 -0.37 -3.10
N PHE A 55 5.34 -0.05 -2.84
CA PHE A 55 5.95 -0.15 -1.51
C PHE A 55 6.61 1.18 -1.13
N PHE A 56 6.49 1.56 0.14
CA PHE A 56 7.21 2.68 0.74
C PHE A 56 8.14 2.11 1.80
N ARG A 57 9.43 2.47 1.74
CA ARG A 57 10.44 2.01 2.71
C ARG A 57 10.62 3.04 3.82
N ASP A 58 11.05 2.55 4.98
CA ASP A 58 11.47 3.38 6.11
C ASP A 58 10.41 4.40 6.58
N GLN A 59 9.14 3.95 6.61
CA GLN A 59 8.01 4.76 7.09
C GLN A 59 7.62 4.33 8.51
N ASP A 60 7.88 5.18 9.49
CA ASP A 60 7.42 5.00 10.86
C ASP A 60 6.09 5.75 11.06
N LEU A 61 4.99 5.00 11.07
CA LEU A 61 3.63 5.56 11.16
C LEU A 61 3.02 5.34 12.55
N THR A 62 2.40 6.38 13.11
CA THR A 62 1.39 6.16 14.14
C THR A 62 0.12 5.53 13.53
N PRO A 63 -0.72 4.86 14.32
CA PRO A 63 -2.01 4.37 13.84
C PRO A 63 -2.89 5.44 13.18
N GLU A 64 -2.87 6.67 13.69
CA GLU A 64 -3.60 7.80 13.12
C GLU A 64 -3.06 8.19 11.73
N GLN A 65 -1.73 8.28 11.58
CA GLN A 65 -1.10 8.58 10.29
C GLN A 65 -1.38 7.49 9.26
N HIS A 66 -1.36 6.21 9.67
CA HIS A 66 -1.75 5.11 8.79
C HIS A 66 -3.21 5.24 8.33
N ILE A 67 -4.13 5.55 9.23
CA ILE A 67 -5.54 5.80 8.90
C ILE A 67 -5.70 6.99 7.97
N ASP A 68 -4.97 8.08 8.22
CA ASP A 68 -5.07 9.31 7.41
C ASP A 68 -4.51 9.10 6.00
N PHE A 69 -3.42 8.33 5.85
CA PHE A 69 -2.94 7.92 4.53
C PHE A 69 -3.95 7.03 3.82
N ALA A 70 -4.54 6.03 4.49
CA ALA A 70 -5.56 5.16 3.90
C ALA A 70 -6.78 5.95 3.39
N ARG A 71 -7.20 7.00 4.11
CA ARG A 71 -8.31 7.89 3.71
C ARG A 71 -8.05 8.67 2.42
N ARG A 72 -6.78 8.88 2.04
CA ARG A 72 -6.42 9.53 0.78
C ARG A 72 -6.82 8.69 -0.42
N TRP A 73 -6.82 7.36 -0.28
CA TRP A 73 -7.24 6.41 -1.32
C TRP A 73 -8.76 6.29 -1.44
N GLY A 74 -9.49 6.54 -0.36
CA GLY A 74 -10.95 6.50 -0.35
C GLY A 74 -11.54 6.21 1.03
N LYS A 75 -12.83 5.88 1.06
CA LYS A 75 -13.52 5.50 2.29
C LYS A 75 -12.99 4.15 2.78
N ILE A 76 -12.54 4.10 4.04
CA ILE A 76 -12.09 2.86 4.67
C ILE A 76 -13.25 1.87 4.79
N ASN A 77 -13.06 0.67 4.24
CA ASN A 77 -13.90 -0.50 4.50
C ASN A 77 -13.39 -1.21 5.75
N VAL A 78 -14.18 -1.23 6.83
CA VAL A 78 -13.81 -1.89 8.09
C VAL A 78 -13.95 -3.40 7.92
N ASN A 79 -12.84 -4.12 8.10
CA ASN A 79 -12.80 -5.57 7.93
C ASN A 79 -13.75 -6.27 8.91
N ARG A 80 -14.48 -7.28 8.43
CA ARG A 80 -15.50 -8.02 9.20
C ARG A 80 -14.96 -9.28 9.88
N PHE A 81 -13.76 -9.73 9.52
CA PHE A 81 -13.19 -11.03 9.89
C PHE A 81 -11.95 -10.88 10.78
N PHE A 82 -11.14 -9.86 10.54
CA PHE A 82 -9.95 -9.60 11.33
C PHE A 82 -10.27 -8.80 12.57
N LYS A 83 -9.59 -9.14 13.67
CA LYS A 83 -9.66 -8.40 14.92
C LYS A 83 -9.10 -7.00 14.68
N PRO A 84 -9.77 -5.93 15.13
CA PRO A 84 -9.19 -4.60 15.06
C PRO A 84 -8.04 -4.45 16.07
N VAL A 85 -7.10 -3.55 15.76
CA VAL A 85 -6.10 -3.09 16.74
C VAL A 85 -6.84 -2.39 17.90
N PRO A 86 -6.46 -2.65 19.17
CA PRO A 86 -7.07 -1.98 20.33
C PRO A 86 -7.04 -0.45 20.17
N SER A 87 -8.17 0.20 20.46
CA SER A 87 -8.36 1.66 20.28
C SER A 87 -8.39 2.18 18.83
N TYR A 88 -8.10 1.33 17.83
CA TYR A 88 -8.08 1.69 16.41
C TYR A 88 -8.96 0.77 15.58
N PRO A 89 -10.31 0.91 15.66
CA PRO A 89 -11.26 0.00 15.01
C PRO A 89 -11.20 0.01 13.48
N LEU A 90 -10.52 0.99 12.88
CA LEU A 90 -10.32 1.10 11.44
C LEU A 90 -9.12 0.29 10.92
N ILE A 91 -8.28 -0.23 11.83
CA ILE A 91 -7.09 -1.01 11.47
C ILE A 91 -7.34 -2.47 11.79
N ALA A 92 -7.40 -3.29 10.75
CA ALA A 92 -7.44 -4.74 10.88
C ALA A 92 -6.05 -5.30 11.21
N GLU A 93 -5.96 -6.16 12.22
CA GLU A 93 -4.71 -6.78 12.64
C GLU A 93 -4.48 -8.12 11.92
N VAL A 94 -3.42 -8.19 11.12
CA VAL A 94 -2.90 -9.44 10.53
C VAL A 94 -1.71 -9.90 11.38
N ARG A 95 -2.00 -10.59 12.49
CA ARG A 95 -1.00 -11.07 13.45
C ARG A 95 -0.87 -12.59 13.40
N LYS A 96 0.36 -13.07 13.49
CA LYS A 96 0.68 -14.49 13.66
C LYS A 96 1.54 -14.70 14.91
N GLU A 97 1.06 -15.50 15.84
CA GLU A 97 1.79 -15.90 17.06
C GLU A 97 2.64 -17.16 16.80
N PRO A 98 3.74 -17.37 17.56
CA PRO A 98 4.68 -18.47 17.30
C PRO A 98 4.08 -19.88 17.32
N ASP A 99 3.02 -20.11 18.09
CA ASP A 99 2.34 -21.39 18.24
C ASP A 99 1.29 -21.65 17.15
N GLN A 100 0.94 -20.64 16.35
CA GLN A 100 -0.07 -20.77 15.30
C GLN A 100 0.49 -21.53 14.08
N THR A 101 -0.13 -22.65 13.76
CA THR A 101 0.29 -23.54 12.67
C THR A 101 -0.31 -23.16 11.30
N SER A 102 -1.35 -22.33 11.27
CA SER A 102 -1.97 -21.83 10.04
C SER A 102 -1.44 -20.44 9.66
N ASN A 103 -1.79 -19.96 8.46
CA ASN A 103 -1.49 -18.59 8.00
C ASN A 103 -2.74 -17.91 7.43
N ILE A 104 -2.74 -16.58 7.54
CA ILE A 104 -3.69 -15.72 6.85
C ILE A 104 -3.20 -15.56 5.41
N GLY A 105 -4.11 -15.65 4.43
CA GLY A 105 -3.79 -15.43 3.02
C GLY A 105 -2.92 -16.50 2.34
N GLY A 106 -2.88 -17.74 2.85
CA GLY A 106 -2.02 -18.81 2.31
C GLY A 106 -2.34 -19.33 0.90
N ARG A 107 -3.31 -18.75 0.20
CA ARG A 107 -3.71 -19.10 -1.17
C ARG A 107 -3.76 -17.84 -2.04
N TRP A 108 -3.58 -17.97 -3.35
CA TRP A 108 -3.79 -16.85 -4.28
C TRP A 108 -5.26 -16.39 -4.24
N HIS A 109 -5.49 -15.11 -3.95
CA HIS A 109 -6.81 -14.51 -3.86
C HIS A 109 -6.72 -12.98 -3.97
N SER A 110 -7.88 -12.33 -4.09
CA SER A 110 -8.07 -10.91 -3.80
C SER A 110 -9.03 -10.80 -2.62
N ASP A 111 -8.79 -9.85 -1.73
CA ASP A 111 -9.65 -9.62 -0.58
C ASP A 111 -11.05 -9.15 -1.01
N HIS A 112 -12.06 -9.49 -0.20
CA HIS A 112 -13.44 -8.99 -0.33
C HIS A 112 -14.15 -9.27 -1.67
N SER A 113 -13.71 -10.25 -2.48
CA SER A 113 -14.35 -10.57 -3.77
C SER A 113 -15.81 -11.08 -3.67
N TYR A 114 -16.34 -11.24 -2.46
CA TYR A 114 -17.74 -11.59 -2.17
C TYR A 114 -18.63 -10.37 -1.86
N ASP A 115 -18.06 -9.17 -1.67
CA ASP A 115 -18.84 -7.95 -1.40
C ASP A 115 -19.61 -7.53 -2.67
N GLN A 116 -20.81 -6.97 -2.49
CA GLN A 116 -21.58 -6.39 -3.59
C GLN A 116 -21.05 -4.98 -3.91
N ILE A 117 -21.09 -4.61 -5.19
CA ILE A 117 -20.74 -3.27 -5.71
C ILE A 117 -21.90 -2.30 -5.48
#